data_AF-A0A9N7UJK0-F1
#
_entry.id   AF-A0A9N7UJK0-F1
#
_cell.length_a   1.000
_cell.length_b   1.000
_cell.length_c   1.000
_cell.angle_alpha   90.00
_cell.angle_beta   90.00
_cell.angle_gamma   90.00
#
_symmetry.space_group_name_H-M   'P 1'
#
loop_
_entity.id
_entity.type
_entity.pdbx_description
1 polymer ?
#
loop_
_entity_poly.entity_id
_entity_poly.type
_entity_poly.pdbx_seq_one_letter_code
_entity_poly.pdbx_strand_id
1 'polypeptide(L)'
;MEEFHDRFLEFHPIHGTNVRLDQSETQACRVESFANGVCFSKQPLKPGEIFLIEIEEKELGWCGHLRVGLTARDPMSLEVVPEYSIPDLMDLGDSWVFAITRNHNKIVEEDPGVQEADGGGLAGGRRLGRGEVEDPAQVQGIGGNSTNTKTFSIDSHLHIENVWIPRDKLVGRSRPGRFSHILDDLYKTNALPPTARRSRIGVMYVPRGRDLADMHIVINGEDMGASAKGISTVQPLYAVVDVFAATKVCPDCPVSSLQTLCRKAVQKHIIHRTAIDWLALPDALKHYCKYE
;
A
#
# COMPACT_ATOMS: atom_id res chain seq x y z
N MET A 1 -15.34 -29.07 -1.99
CA MET A 1 -14.12 -28.58 -2.65
C MET A 1 -14.44 -27.14 -3.00
N GLU A 2 -14.15 -26.19 -2.10
CA GLU A 2 -14.39 -24.78 -2.38
C GLU A 2 -13.37 -24.35 -3.42
N GLU A 3 -13.86 -23.97 -4.60
CA GLU A 3 -13.05 -23.37 -5.65
C GLU A 3 -12.53 -22.03 -5.14
N PHE A 4 -11.25 -21.98 -4.79
CA PHE A 4 -10.49 -20.75 -4.64
C PHE A 4 -10.49 -20.02 -5.99
N HIS A 5 -11.56 -19.29 -6.28
CA HIS A 5 -11.52 -18.25 -7.29
C HIS A 5 -10.63 -17.15 -6.71
N ASP A 6 -9.34 -17.17 -7.07
CA ASP A 6 -8.47 -15.98 -7.00
C ASP A 6 -9.16 -14.92 -7.87
N ARG A 7 -10.05 -14.16 -7.24
CA ARG A 7 -10.89 -13.18 -7.92
C ARG A 7 -10.02 -11.96 -8.15
N PHE A 8 -9.56 -11.79 -9.38
CA PHE A 8 -8.86 -10.58 -9.80
C PHE A 8 -9.75 -9.38 -9.45
N LEU A 9 -9.18 -8.39 -8.75
CA LEU A 9 -9.85 -7.10 -8.66
C LEU A 9 -9.70 -6.41 -10.02
N GLU A 10 -10.76 -5.76 -10.45
CA GLU A 10 -10.89 -5.12 -11.75
C GLU A 10 -11.23 -3.65 -11.53
N PHE A 11 -10.90 -2.81 -12.51
CA PHE A 11 -11.39 -1.45 -12.59
C PHE A 11 -12.83 -1.43 -13.10
N HIS A 12 -13.60 -0.47 -12.63
CA HIS A 12 -14.96 -0.24 -13.09
C HIS A 12 -14.95 0.37 -14.50
N PRO A 13 -15.90 0.02 -15.40
CA PRO A 13 -16.00 0.59 -16.74
C PRO A 13 -16.33 2.09 -16.76
N ILE A 14 -16.94 2.61 -15.69
CA ILE A 14 -17.08 4.06 -15.47
C ILE A 14 -15.77 4.59 -14.91
N HIS A 15 -15.10 5.43 -15.68
CA HIS A 15 -13.82 6.07 -15.36
C HIS A 15 -13.70 7.42 -16.07
N GLY A 16 -12.67 8.19 -15.75
CA GLY A 16 -12.39 9.48 -16.38
C GLY A 16 -12.10 9.34 -17.88
N THR A 17 -12.39 10.39 -18.65
CA THR A 17 -12.32 10.40 -20.12
C THR A 17 -10.93 10.15 -20.68
N ASN A 18 -9.88 10.41 -19.89
CA ASN A 18 -8.49 10.22 -20.29
C ASN A 18 -7.91 8.87 -19.84
N VAL A 19 -8.75 7.96 -19.34
CA VAL A 19 -8.36 6.61 -18.95
C VAL A 19 -8.76 5.63 -20.05
N ARG A 20 -7.87 4.68 -20.34
CA ARG A 20 -8.16 3.51 -21.17
C ARG A 20 -7.91 2.25 -20.35
N LEU A 21 -8.94 1.42 -20.23
CA LEU A 21 -8.82 0.09 -19.66
C LEU A 21 -8.38 -0.94 -20.72
N ASP A 22 -7.69 -1.99 -20.29
CA ASP A 22 -7.41 -3.15 -21.13
C ASP A 22 -8.63 -4.09 -21.24
N GLN A 23 -8.52 -5.15 -22.05
CA GLN A 23 -9.61 -6.11 -22.28
C GLN A 23 -10.04 -6.85 -21.01
N SER A 24 -9.13 -7.01 -20.05
CA SER A 24 -9.41 -7.68 -18.78
C SER A 24 -9.87 -6.74 -17.66
N GLU A 25 -9.93 -5.44 -17.94
CA GLU A 25 -10.24 -4.38 -16.94
C GLU A 25 -9.29 -4.41 -15.73
N THR A 26 -8.12 -5.04 -15.83
CA THR A 26 -7.11 -5.07 -14.76
C THR A 26 -6.03 -4.01 -14.94
N GLN A 27 -6.00 -3.31 -16.08
CA GLN A 27 -5.02 -2.26 -16.36
C GLN A 27 -5.72 -0.96 -16.74
N ALA A 28 -5.28 0.16 -16.12
CA ALA A 28 -5.78 1.50 -16.38
C ALA A 28 -4.62 2.41 -16.82
N CYS A 29 -4.59 2.73 -18.10
CA CYS A 29 -3.59 3.63 -18.66
C CYS A 29 -4.20 5.01 -18.88
N ARG A 30 -3.57 6.07 -18.34
CA ARG A 30 -3.92 7.42 -18.77
C ARG A 30 -3.31 7.68 -20.14
N VAL A 31 -4.13 8.13 -21.08
CA VAL A 31 -3.74 8.27 -22.49
C VAL A 31 -3.52 9.70 -22.94
N GLU A 32 -4.04 10.68 -22.21
CA GLU A 32 -3.93 12.10 -22.54
C GLU A 32 -4.04 12.98 -21.28
N SER A 33 -3.49 14.21 -21.35
CA SER A 33 -3.59 15.25 -20.32
C SER A 33 -3.10 14.84 -18.91
N PHE A 34 -3.24 15.74 -17.94
CA PHE A 34 -3.02 15.49 -16.51
C PHE A 34 -4.32 15.31 -15.72
N ALA A 35 -5.46 15.57 -16.35
CA ALA A 35 -6.80 15.59 -15.75
C ALA A 35 -7.65 14.42 -16.26
N ASN A 36 -8.83 14.22 -15.66
CA ASN A 36 -9.79 13.15 -16.01
C ASN A 36 -9.18 11.74 -15.89
N GLY A 37 -8.36 11.52 -14.85
CA GLY A 37 -7.65 10.26 -14.58
C GLY A 37 -8.33 9.33 -13.57
N VAL A 38 -9.52 9.67 -13.07
CA VAL A 38 -10.17 8.97 -11.96
C VAL A 38 -10.74 7.62 -12.39
N CYS A 39 -10.41 6.58 -11.64
CA CYS A 39 -10.87 5.20 -11.81
C CYS A 39 -11.44 4.67 -10.49
N PHE A 40 -12.27 3.64 -10.57
CA PHE A 40 -12.87 3.00 -9.40
C PHE A 40 -12.66 1.48 -9.41
N SER A 41 -12.76 0.81 -8.26
CA SER A 41 -12.89 -0.65 -8.24
C SER A 41 -14.21 -1.07 -8.87
N LYS A 42 -14.21 -2.19 -9.61
CA LYS A 42 -15.42 -2.72 -10.27
C LYS A 42 -16.50 -3.15 -9.28
N GLN A 43 -16.10 -3.59 -8.10
CA GLN A 43 -16.97 -4.02 -7.02
C GLN A 43 -16.62 -3.25 -5.75
N PRO A 44 -17.57 -3.06 -4.83
CA PRO A 44 -17.27 -2.52 -3.53
C PRO A 44 -16.33 -3.48 -2.79
N LEU A 45 -15.38 -2.91 -2.05
CA LEU A 45 -14.43 -3.66 -1.26
C LEU A 45 -15.13 -4.25 -0.03
N LYS A 46 -14.77 -5.48 0.33
CA LYS A 46 -15.13 -6.09 1.60
C LYS A 46 -14.24 -5.56 2.72
N PRO A 47 -14.69 -5.66 3.99
CA PRO A 47 -13.83 -5.37 5.13
C PRO A 47 -12.51 -6.15 5.07
N GLY A 48 -11.38 -5.44 5.16
CA GLY A 48 -10.06 -6.04 5.08
C GLY A 48 -9.58 -6.42 3.66
N GLU A 49 -10.41 -6.24 2.62
CA GLU A 49 -10.01 -6.45 1.23
C GLU A 49 -9.19 -5.26 0.73
N ILE A 50 -8.04 -5.56 0.14
CA ILE A 50 -7.11 -4.55 -0.37
C ILE A 50 -7.20 -4.44 -1.89
N PHE A 51 -7.50 -3.23 -2.38
CA PHE A 51 -7.39 -2.91 -3.79
C PHE A 51 -5.95 -2.49 -4.10
N LEU A 52 -5.15 -3.43 -4.65
CA LEU A 52 -3.72 -3.25 -4.85
C LEU A 52 -3.38 -2.95 -6.31
N ILE A 53 -2.71 -1.83 -6.55
CA ILE A 53 -2.21 -1.42 -7.86
C ILE A 53 -0.68 -1.48 -7.91
N GLU A 54 -0.13 -1.82 -9.08
CA GLU A 54 1.30 -1.76 -9.39
C GLU A 54 1.53 -0.70 -10.49
N ILE A 55 2.54 0.14 -10.29
CA ILE A 55 2.93 1.14 -11.28
C ILE A 55 3.78 0.45 -12.36
N GLU A 56 3.23 0.22 -13.55
CA GLU A 56 3.95 -0.45 -14.64
C GLU A 56 4.91 0.46 -15.39
N GLU A 57 4.45 1.68 -15.66
CA GLU A 57 5.18 2.67 -16.44
C GLU A 57 4.87 4.07 -15.94
N LYS A 58 5.89 4.93 -16.02
CA LYS A 58 5.76 6.34 -15.66
C LYS A 58 6.05 7.17 -16.89
N GLU A 59 5.13 8.06 -17.24
CA GLU A 59 5.35 9.02 -18.31
C GLU A 59 6.39 10.06 -17.87
N LEU A 60 7.42 10.25 -18.69
CA LEU A 60 8.47 11.23 -18.44
C LEU A 60 7.95 12.65 -18.71
N GLY A 61 8.36 13.62 -17.90
CA GLY A 61 8.02 15.04 -18.10
C GLY A 61 6.78 15.54 -17.36
N TRP A 62 6.00 14.66 -16.73
CA TRP A 62 4.89 15.06 -15.86
C TRP A 62 5.32 15.16 -14.39
N CYS A 63 4.89 16.25 -13.73
CA CYS A 63 5.06 16.47 -12.30
C CYS A 63 3.70 16.35 -11.58
N GLY A 64 3.65 15.56 -10.51
CA GLY A 64 2.43 15.31 -9.75
C GLY A 64 2.47 13.98 -9.01
N HIS A 65 1.37 13.67 -8.33
CA HIS A 65 1.25 12.53 -7.43
C HIS A 65 0.09 11.64 -7.86
N LEU A 66 0.33 10.33 -7.89
CA LEU A 66 -0.74 9.33 -7.90
C LEU A 66 -1.61 9.55 -6.67
N ARG A 67 -2.94 9.43 -6.81
CA ARG A 67 -3.84 9.53 -5.67
C ARG A 67 -4.67 8.27 -5.54
N VAL A 68 -4.91 7.84 -4.31
CA VAL A 68 -5.70 6.65 -4.00
C VAL A 68 -6.62 6.94 -2.81
N GLY A 69 -7.72 6.20 -2.72
CA GLY A 69 -8.71 6.46 -1.69
C GLY A 69 -9.89 5.51 -1.73
N LEU A 70 -10.93 5.89 -0.98
CA LEU A 70 -12.23 5.22 -0.98
C LEU A 70 -13.34 6.21 -1.32
N THR A 71 -14.45 5.71 -1.86
CA THR A 71 -15.69 6.46 -2.01
C THR A 71 -16.89 5.59 -1.63
N ALA A 72 -17.88 6.18 -0.97
CA ALA A 72 -19.18 5.55 -0.72
C ALA A 72 -20.15 5.69 -1.90
N ARG A 73 -19.74 6.38 -2.97
CA ARG A 73 -20.55 6.54 -4.18
C ARG A 73 -20.41 5.35 -5.11
N ASP A 74 -21.54 4.81 -5.54
CA ASP A 74 -21.57 3.81 -6.61
C ASP A 74 -21.09 4.46 -7.93
N PRO A 75 -20.01 3.96 -8.55
CA PRO A 75 -19.53 4.49 -9.82
C PRO A 75 -20.59 4.50 -10.93
N MET A 76 -21.55 3.57 -10.93
CA MET A 76 -22.66 3.54 -11.89
C MET A 76 -23.63 4.71 -11.74
N SER A 77 -23.66 5.36 -10.58
CA SER A 77 -24.52 6.53 -10.32
C SER A 77 -23.94 7.84 -10.85
N LEU A 78 -22.68 7.85 -11.30
CA LEU A 78 -22.02 9.03 -11.84
C LEU A 78 -22.44 9.24 -13.30
N GLU A 79 -23.16 10.33 -13.58
CA GLU A 79 -23.42 10.76 -14.96
C GLU A 79 -22.13 11.16 -15.69
N VAL A 80 -21.25 11.87 -14.96
CA VAL A 80 -19.93 12.27 -15.42
C VAL A 80 -18.93 12.05 -14.29
N VAL A 81 -17.81 11.42 -14.60
CA VAL A 81 -16.71 11.27 -13.64
C VAL A 81 -16.02 12.62 -13.47
N PRO A 82 -15.80 13.11 -12.23
CA PRO A 82 -15.14 14.38 -11.99
C PRO A 82 -13.76 14.48 -12.63
N GLU A 83 -13.38 15.69 -13.02
CA GLU A 83 -12.10 15.96 -13.69
C GLU A 83 -10.92 15.65 -12.75
N TYR A 84 -11.03 16.01 -11.47
CA TYR A 84 -10.03 15.73 -10.46
C TYR A 84 -10.62 14.94 -9.29
N SER A 85 -9.84 14.00 -8.74
CA SER A 85 -10.23 13.36 -7.48
C SER A 85 -10.18 14.33 -6.28
N ILE A 86 -9.34 15.37 -6.37
CA ILE A 86 -9.22 16.45 -5.39
C ILE A 86 -9.17 17.78 -6.14
N PRO A 87 -10.06 18.74 -5.85
CA PRO A 87 -11.10 18.69 -4.81
C PRO A 87 -12.41 18.03 -5.29
N ASP A 88 -12.68 17.97 -6.59
CA ASP A 88 -14.04 17.78 -7.13
C ASP A 88 -14.76 16.53 -6.61
N LEU A 89 -14.12 15.35 -6.65
CA LEU A 89 -14.73 14.10 -6.14
C LEU A 89 -14.90 14.12 -4.61
N MET A 90 -13.99 14.76 -3.87
CA MET A 90 -14.08 14.91 -2.43
C MET A 90 -15.18 15.89 -2.01
N ASP A 91 -15.37 16.97 -2.77
CA ASP A 91 -16.39 17.98 -2.50
C ASP A 91 -17.82 17.43 -2.64
N LEU A 92 -17.99 16.26 -3.26
CA LEU A 92 -19.26 15.52 -3.24
C LEU A 92 -19.63 14.95 -1.86
N GLY A 93 -18.70 14.97 -0.89
CA GLY A 93 -18.94 14.66 0.53
C GLY A 93 -18.76 13.20 0.95
N ASP A 94 -18.58 12.29 -0.01
CA ASP A 94 -18.63 10.84 0.22
C ASP A 94 -17.33 10.13 -0.20
N SER A 95 -16.22 10.86 -0.32
CA SER A 95 -14.95 10.34 -0.84
C SER A 95 -13.76 10.80 -0.01
N TRP A 96 -12.81 9.89 0.21
CA TRP A 96 -11.58 10.11 0.98
C TRP A 96 -10.39 9.73 0.12
N VAL A 97 -9.75 10.72 -0.52
CA VAL A 97 -8.66 10.51 -1.48
C VAL A 97 -7.40 11.24 -1.05
N PHE A 98 -6.26 10.57 -1.19
CA PHE A 98 -4.97 11.08 -0.73
C PHE A 98 -3.90 10.95 -1.81
N ALA A 99 -3.07 11.99 -1.94
CA ALA A 99 -1.93 12.01 -2.86
C ALA A 99 -0.74 11.25 -2.26
N ILE A 100 -0.19 10.28 -3.00
CA ILE A 100 0.97 9.51 -2.57
C ILE A 100 2.25 10.34 -2.67
N THR A 101 2.83 10.69 -1.52
CA THR A 101 4.05 11.48 -1.37
C THR A 101 5.12 10.72 -0.60
N ARG A 102 6.37 11.17 -0.63
CA ARG A 102 7.47 10.58 0.16
C ARG A 102 7.22 10.59 1.67
N ASN A 103 6.39 11.52 2.13
CA ASN A 103 6.13 11.76 3.54
C ASN A 103 4.74 11.26 3.95
N HIS A 104 4.09 10.40 3.16
CA HIS A 104 2.71 10.01 3.43
C HIS A 104 2.62 9.33 4.80
N ASN A 105 2.14 10.15 5.73
CA ASN A 105 1.81 9.97 7.13
C ASN A 105 2.11 8.60 7.71
N LYS A 106 3.31 8.37 8.27
CA LYS A 106 3.33 7.57 9.52
C LYS A 106 2.56 8.39 10.53
N ILE A 107 1.26 8.14 10.67
CA ILE A 107 0.49 8.69 11.78
C ILE A 107 1.07 7.99 13.01
N VAL A 108 2.02 8.66 13.67
CA VAL A 108 2.46 8.25 14.99
C VAL A 108 1.22 8.44 15.87
N GLU A 109 0.71 7.35 16.43
CA GLU A 109 -0.29 7.47 17.47
C GLU A 109 0.36 8.26 18.60
N GLU A 110 -0.13 9.48 18.86
CA GLU A 110 0.23 10.20 20.06
C GLU A 110 -0.33 9.39 21.23
N ASP A 111 0.59 8.80 22.01
CA ASP A 111 0.29 8.15 23.27
C ASP A 111 -0.48 9.14 24.17
N PRO A 112 -1.72 8.85 24.62
CA PRO A 112 -2.53 9.79 25.40
C PRO A 112 -2.07 9.85 26.86
N GLY A 113 -0.76 10.08 27.07
CA GLY A 113 -0.05 9.79 28.30
C GLY A 113 1.00 10.81 28.71
N VAL A 114 0.91 12.07 28.28
CA VAL A 114 1.65 13.16 28.95
C VAL A 114 0.72 14.36 29.14
N GLN A 115 0.18 14.47 30.36
CA GLN A 115 -0.35 15.73 30.86
C GLN A 115 0.84 16.67 31.11
N GLU A 116 0.99 17.71 30.31
CA GLU A 116 1.65 18.92 30.78
C GLU A 116 0.63 20.05 30.85
N ALA A 117 0.50 20.58 32.06
CA ALA A 117 -0.35 21.69 32.39
C ALA A 117 0.34 23.02 32.05
N ASP A 118 -0.51 23.96 31.64
CA ASP A 118 -0.39 25.41 31.80
C ASP A 118 0.35 26.23 30.71
N GLY A 119 -0.25 27.38 30.38
CA GLY A 119 0.38 28.45 29.59
C GLY A 119 -0.40 28.92 28.36
N GLY A 120 -1.45 29.73 28.54
CA GLY A 120 -2.36 30.16 27.47
C GLY A 120 -1.80 31.07 26.36
N GLY A 121 -2.57 31.20 25.27
CA GLY A 121 -2.64 32.42 24.47
C GLY A 121 -2.40 32.30 22.94
N LEU A 122 -3.52 32.42 22.20
CA LEU A 122 -3.67 33.07 20.89
C LEU A 122 -3.19 32.37 19.60
N ALA A 123 -4.20 31.99 18.81
CA ALA A 123 -4.36 32.14 17.35
C ALA A 123 -3.13 32.37 16.45
N GLY A 124 -3.00 31.51 15.44
CA GLY A 124 -2.29 31.85 14.21
C GLY A 124 -1.73 30.65 13.48
N GLY A 125 -2.46 30.15 12.48
CA GLY A 125 -1.90 29.20 11.52
C GLY A 125 -0.68 29.78 10.83
N ARG A 126 0.39 28.98 10.71
CA ARG A 126 1.52 29.31 9.82
C ARG A 126 2.25 28.04 9.35
N ARG A 127 2.14 27.83 8.03
CA ARG A 127 3.19 27.23 7.20
C ARG A 127 4.54 27.86 7.54
N LEU A 128 5.57 27.03 7.68
CA LEU A 128 6.95 27.44 7.42
C LEU A 128 7.69 26.28 6.75
N GLY A 129 8.01 26.47 5.46
CA GLY A 129 9.18 25.85 4.86
C GLY A 129 10.34 26.84 4.93
N ARG A 130 11.54 26.36 5.22
CA ARG A 130 12.81 26.96 4.78
C ARG A 130 13.93 25.96 5.04
N GLY A 131 14.65 25.59 3.99
CA GLY A 131 15.89 24.82 4.11
C GLY A 131 17.06 25.74 4.44
N GLU A 132 18.04 25.20 5.14
CA GLU A 132 19.43 25.68 5.17
C GLU A 132 20.38 24.46 5.18
N VAL A 133 21.53 24.63 4.55
CA VAL A 133 22.51 23.63 4.13
C VAL A 133 23.78 23.79 4.96
N GLU A 134 24.29 22.66 5.47
CA GLU A 134 25.66 22.24 5.84
C GLU A 134 26.69 23.20 6.48
N ASP A 135 27.38 22.72 7.53
CA ASP A 135 28.85 22.51 7.48
C ASP A 135 29.33 21.50 8.57
N PRO A 136 30.47 20.79 8.39
CA PRO A 136 30.86 19.59 9.13
C PRO A 136 31.96 19.80 10.20
N ALA A 137 32.27 18.68 10.89
CA ALA A 137 33.41 18.40 11.76
C ALA A 137 33.24 18.63 13.27
N GLN A 138 33.17 17.54 14.04
CA GLN A 138 34.28 17.07 14.88
C GLN A 138 33.97 15.70 15.54
N VAL A 139 35.01 14.87 15.61
CA VAL A 139 35.04 13.47 16.06
C VAL A 139 35.61 13.38 17.48
N GLN A 140 34.99 12.55 18.33
CA GLN A 140 35.51 11.73 19.46
C GLN A 140 34.34 11.59 20.47
N GLY A 141 33.83 10.44 20.91
CA GLY A 141 34.31 9.06 20.97
C GLY A 141 34.11 8.58 22.42
N ILE A 142 33.22 7.61 22.64
CA ILE A 142 33.30 6.51 23.64
C ILE A 142 31.96 5.72 23.66
N GLY A 143 32.06 4.46 23.23
CA GLY A 143 31.64 3.28 24.00
C GLY A 143 30.17 3.09 24.36
N GLY A 144 29.43 2.39 23.49
CA GLY A 144 28.11 1.83 23.80
C GLY A 144 27.66 0.85 22.72
N ASN A 145 28.36 -0.27 22.57
CA ASN A 145 27.97 -1.36 21.68
C ASN A 145 26.65 -1.99 22.17
N SER A 146 25.52 -1.42 21.75
CA SER A 146 24.31 -2.21 21.58
C SER A 146 24.37 -2.77 20.17
N THR A 147 24.98 -3.94 20.03
CA THR A 147 24.75 -4.80 18.87
C THR A 147 23.29 -5.19 18.92
N ASN A 148 22.44 -4.30 18.42
CA ASN A 148 21.07 -4.62 18.11
C ASN A 148 21.17 -5.49 16.85
N THR A 149 21.46 -6.77 17.06
CA THR A 149 21.15 -7.83 16.12
C THR A 149 19.68 -7.64 15.82
N LYS A 150 19.38 -6.90 14.74
CA LYS A 150 18.06 -6.88 14.14
C LYS A 150 17.82 -8.32 13.73
N THR A 151 17.22 -9.09 14.62
CA THR A 151 16.56 -10.34 14.33
C THR A 151 15.70 -10.01 13.13
N PHE A 152 16.11 -10.50 11.95
CA PHE A 152 15.37 -10.31 10.73
C PHE A 152 14.03 -11.03 10.95
N SER A 153 13.03 -10.30 11.43
CA SER A 153 11.67 -10.79 11.46
C SER A 153 11.25 -10.91 10.00
N ILE A 154 11.35 -12.12 9.47
CA ILE A 154 10.79 -12.51 8.18
C ILE A 154 9.28 -12.64 8.43
N ASP A 155 8.61 -11.55 8.77
CA ASP A 155 7.18 -11.62 8.95
C ASP A 155 6.57 -11.85 7.55
N SER A 156 6.03 -13.03 7.34
CA SER A 156 5.44 -13.43 6.06
C SER A 156 4.18 -12.63 5.72
N HIS A 157 3.61 -11.94 6.71
CA HIS A 157 2.37 -11.17 6.61
C HIS A 157 2.53 -9.74 7.16
N LEU A 158 1.97 -8.77 6.46
CA LEU A 158 1.67 -7.46 7.01
C LEU A 158 0.43 -7.58 7.90
N HIS A 159 0.54 -7.09 9.12
CA HIS A 159 -0.56 -7.02 10.07
C HIS A 159 -1.05 -5.57 10.13
N ILE A 160 -2.34 -5.39 9.84
CA ILE A 160 -3.04 -4.12 9.99
C ILE A 160 -4.23 -4.42 10.89
N GLU A 161 -4.14 -4.03 12.16
CA GLU A 161 -5.16 -4.35 13.16
C GLU A 161 -5.44 -5.87 13.21
N ASN A 162 -6.66 -6.29 12.87
CA ASN A 162 -7.09 -7.69 12.80
C ASN A 162 -6.97 -8.31 11.39
N VAL A 163 -6.39 -7.61 10.41
CA VAL A 163 -6.23 -8.07 9.02
C VAL A 163 -4.79 -8.53 8.75
N TRP A 164 -4.66 -9.65 8.05
CA TRP A 164 -3.40 -10.36 7.81
C TRP A 164 -3.20 -10.50 6.30
N ILE A 165 -2.21 -9.80 5.74
CA ILE A 165 -2.00 -9.75 4.29
C ILE A 165 -0.63 -10.31 3.95
N PRO A 166 -0.52 -11.37 3.12
CA PRO A 166 0.77 -11.92 2.71
C PRO A 166 1.67 -10.85 2.06
N ARG A 167 2.90 -10.68 2.56
CA ARG A 167 3.83 -9.65 2.06
C ARG A 167 4.25 -9.89 0.60
N ASP A 168 4.22 -11.13 0.12
CA ASP A 168 4.52 -11.45 -1.28
C ASP A 168 3.46 -10.92 -2.27
N LYS A 169 2.25 -10.64 -1.79
CA LYS A 169 1.24 -9.89 -2.56
C LYS A 169 1.55 -8.40 -2.59
N LEU A 170 2.07 -7.84 -1.51
CA LEU A 170 2.22 -6.39 -1.33
C LEU A 170 3.50 -5.78 -1.92
N VAL A 171 4.46 -6.62 -2.31
CA VAL A 171 5.76 -6.17 -2.83
C VAL A 171 5.99 -6.71 -4.25
N GLY A 172 6.49 -5.86 -5.15
CA GLY A 172 6.84 -6.23 -6.53
C GLY A 172 7.73 -7.48 -6.61
N ARG A 173 7.46 -8.36 -7.58
CA ARG A 173 8.12 -9.67 -7.79
C ARG A 173 9.63 -9.63 -8.07
N SER A 174 10.26 -8.44 -8.11
CA SER A 174 11.71 -8.29 -8.22
C SER A 174 12.49 -8.69 -6.96
N ARG A 175 11.87 -9.45 -6.05
CA ARG A 175 12.55 -10.07 -4.90
C ARG A 175 12.43 -11.58 -4.99
N PRO A 176 13.51 -12.24 -5.44
CA PRO A 176 14.17 -13.16 -4.51
C PRO A 176 15.68 -12.97 -4.49
N GLY A 177 16.22 -12.70 -3.30
CA GLY A 177 17.61 -12.99 -2.97
C GLY A 177 18.68 -12.33 -3.85
N ARG A 178 19.86 -12.95 -3.82
CA ARG A 178 21.22 -12.40 -3.98
C ARG A 178 21.58 -11.71 -5.31
N PHE A 179 20.63 -11.21 -6.13
CA PHE A 179 20.89 -10.50 -7.40
C PHE A 179 20.04 -9.22 -7.68
N SER A 180 19.29 -8.66 -6.72
CA SER A 180 18.41 -7.47 -6.91
C SER A 180 19.04 -6.10 -6.52
N HIS A 181 20.36 -6.00 -6.59
CA HIS A 181 21.17 -5.11 -5.73
C HIS A 181 20.95 -3.60 -5.88
N ILE A 182 20.59 -3.10 -7.07
CA ILE A 182 20.62 -1.65 -7.30
C ILE A 182 19.33 -0.99 -6.84
N LEU A 183 18.16 -1.51 -7.25
CA LEU A 183 16.88 -0.92 -6.86
C LEU A 183 16.57 -1.19 -5.38
N ASP A 184 17.02 -2.32 -4.82
CA ASP A 184 16.76 -2.67 -3.43
C ASP A 184 17.47 -1.75 -2.43
N ASP A 185 18.73 -1.41 -2.68
CA ASP A 185 19.43 -0.47 -1.82
C ASP A 185 18.85 0.93 -1.99
N LEU A 186 18.42 1.31 -3.20
CA LEU A 186 17.71 2.57 -3.43
C LEU A 186 16.33 2.63 -2.74
N TYR A 187 15.59 1.52 -2.64
CA TYR A 187 14.35 1.48 -1.85
C TYR A 187 14.64 1.48 -0.35
N LYS A 188 15.61 0.69 0.12
CA LYS A 188 16.01 0.66 1.56
C LYS A 188 16.55 2.00 2.05
N THR A 189 17.20 2.75 1.17
CA THR A 189 17.71 4.11 1.46
C THR A 189 16.65 5.19 1.22
N ASN A 190 15.41 4.84 0.88
CA ASN A 190 14.35 5.79 0.48
C ASN A 190 14.77 6.73 -0.67
N ALA A 191 15.74 6.32 -1.49
CA ALA A 191 16.22 7.07 -2.64
C ALA A 191 15.20 7.09 -3.80
N LEU A 192 14.36 6.05 -3.93
CA LEU A 192 13.27 6.01 -4.90
C LEU A 192 11.96 6.59 -4.33
N PRO A 193 11.18 7.35 -5.12
CA PRO A 193 9.88 7.82 -4.69
C PRO A 193 8.89 6.64 -4.50
N PRO A 194 7.88 6.77 -3.61
CA PRO A 194 6.82 5.77 -3.42
C PRO A 194 6.03 5.41 -4.68
N THR A 195 6.08 6.27 -5.70
CA THR A 195 5.43 6.10 -6.99
C THR A 195 6.41 5.68 -8.10
N ALA A 196 7.58 5.15 -7.73
CA ALA A 196 8.52 4.59 -8.69
C ALA A 196 7.93 3.37 -9.41
N ARG A 197 8.45 3.08 -10.61
CA ARG A 197 8.08 1.88 -11.38
C ARG A 197 8.21 0.63 -10.50
N ARG A 198 7.21 -0.26 -10.58
CA ARG A 198 7.03 -1.48 -9.76
C ARG A 198 6.67 -1.24 -8.30
N SER A 199 6.46 0.01 -7.88
CA SER A 199 5.85 0.26 -6.58
C SER A 199 4.43 -0.27 -6.56
N ARG A 200 4.06 -0.91 -5.46
CA ARG A 200 2.72 -1.42 -5.19
C ARG A 200 2.06 -0.55 -4.13
N ILE A 201 0.86 -0.09 -4.43
CA ILE A 201 0.11 0.82 -3.58
C ILE A 201 -1.28 0.21 -3.43
N GLY A 202 -1.73 0.05 -2.20
CA GLY A 202 -3.01 -0.54 -1.89
C GLY A 202 -3.84 0.37 -1.02
N VAL A 203 -5.15 0.31 -1.21
CA VAL A 203 -6.12 0.95 -0.32
C VAL A 203 -7.08 -0.11 0.21
N MET A 204 -7.41 -0.02 1.48
CA MET A 204 -8.34 -0.92 2.16
C MET A 204 -9.02 -0.17 3.32
N TYR A 205 -10.04 -0.80 3.90
CA TYR A 205 -10.61 -0.33 5.15
C TYR A 205 -10.73 -1.45 6.18
N VAL A 206 -10.63 -1.07 7.45
CA VAL A 206 -10.76 -1.94 8.61
C VAL A 206 -11.95 -1.45 9.44
N PRO A 207 -12.96 -2.29 9.73
CA PRO A 207 -14.10 -1.91 10.56
C PRO A 207 -13.70 -1.44 11.96
N ARG A 208 -14.35 -0.38 12.43
CA ARG A 208 -14.25 0.15 13.79
C ARG A 208 -15.64 0.24 14.38
N GLY A 209 -15.96 -0.61 15.36
CA GLY A 209 -17.28 -0.60 15.99
C GLY A 209 -18.42 -0.93 15.01
N ARG A 210 -19.57 -0.28 15.19
CA ARG A 210 -20.78 -0.51 14.36
C ARG A 210 -20.83 0.53 13.24
N ASP A 211 -20.84 0.05 11.99
CA ASP A 211 -21.03 0.86 10.77
C ASP A 211 -19.98 1.96 10.52
N LEU A 212 -18.81 1.88 11.17
CA LEU A 212 -17.67 2.76 10.90
C LEU A 212 -16.44 1.95 10.52
N ALA A 213 -15.49 2.58 9.83
CA ALA A 213 -14.22 1.99 9.46
C ALA A 213 -13.11 3.04 9.37
N ASP A 214 -11.88 2.56 9.49
CA ASP A 214 -10.67 3.32 9.20
C ASP A 214 -10.10 2.88 7.86
N MET A 215 -9.72 3.84 7.02
CA MET A 215 -9.05 3.60 5.75
C MET A 215 -7.55 3.56 5.94
N HIS A 216 -6.90 2.53 5.38
CA HIS A 216 -5.45 2.37 5.38
C HIS A 216 -4.90 2.39 3.96
N ILE A 217 -3.72 2.99 3.81
CA ILE A 217 -2.94 2.96 2.57
C ILE A 217 -1.69 2.12 2.83
N VAL A 218 -1.46 1.15 1.96
CA VAL A 218 -0.28 0.28 2.01
C VAL A 218 0.64 0.63 0.85
N ILE A 219 1.92 0.85 1.13
CA ILE A 219 2.93 1.14 0.10
C ILE A 219 4.05 0.12 0.24
N ASN A 220 4.27 -0.68 -0.80
CA ASN A 220 5.35 -1.67 -0.86
C ASN A 220 5.45 -2.58 0.38
N GLY A 221 4.30 -3.01 0.91
CA GLY A 221 4.23 -3.88 2.09
C GLY A 221 4.40 -3.19 3.44
N GLU A 222 4.42 -1.86 3.48
CA GLU A 222 4.36 -1.05 4.70
C GLU A 222 2.97 -0.40 4.82
N ASP A 223 2.33 -0.54 5.98
CA ASP A 223 1.11 0.20 6.30
C ASP A 223 1.45 1.63 6.69
N MET A 224 0.76 2.61 6.09
CA MET A 224 0.89 4.02 6.44
C MET A 224 -0.03 4.39 7.63
N GLY A 225 -0.82 3.45 8.15
CA GLY A 225 -1.77 3.70 9.22
C GLY A 225 -3.08 4.31 8.72
N ALA A 226 -3.95 4.64 9.66
CA ALA A 226 -5.32 5.06 9.42
C ALA A 226 -5.41 6.46 8.78
N SER A 227 -5.30 6.51 7.45
CA SER A 227 -5.28 7.72 6.62
C SER A 227 -6.58 8.53 6.73
N ALA A 228 -7.70 7.86 6.98
CA ALA A 228 -8.96 8.47 7.37
C ALA A 228 -9.68 7.58 8.39
N LYS A 229 -10.29 8.18 9.42
CA LYS A 229 -10.97 7.47 10.51
C LYS A 229 -12.47 7.74 10.51
N GLY A 230 -13.26 6.79 11.00
CA GLY A 230 -14.70 6.98 11.19
C GLY A 230 -15.49 7.13 9.88
N ILE A 231 -15.03 6.46 8.81
CA ILE A 231 -15.77 6.39 7.54
C ILE A 231 -17.03 5.54 7.75
N SER A 232 -18.18 6.07 7.34
CA SER A 232 -19.43 5.30 7.36
C SER A 232 -19.37 4.12 6.40
N THR A 233 -19.69 2.92 6.90
CA THR A 233 -19.80 1.69 6.09
C THR A 233 -21.26 1.27 5.86
N VAL A 234 -22.22 2.16 6.16
CA VAL A 234 -23.64 1.96 5.83
C VAL A 234 -23.84 1.81 4.32
N GLN A 235 -23.06 2.57 3.54
CA GLN A 235 -23.00 2.43 2.08
C GLN A 235 -21.77 1.59 1.70
N PRO A 236 -21.83 0.83 0.59
CA PRO A 236 -20.67 0.10 0.07
C PRO A 236 -19.53 1.04 -0.31
N LEU A 237 -18.29 0.68 0.04
CA LEU A 237 -17.10 1.47 -0.27
C LEU A 237 -16.38 0.91 -1.49
N TYR A 238 -16.08 1.77 -2.46
CA TYR A 238 -15.31 1.46 -3.66
C TYR A 238 -13.90 2.05 -3.54
N ALA A 239 -12.91 1.37 -4.12
CA ALA A 239 -11.57 1.95 -4.26
C ALA A 239 -11.60 3.07 -5.29
N VAL A 240 -10.82 4.12 -5.05
CA VAL A 240 -10.59 5.23 -5.98
C VAL A 240 -9.11 5.28 -6.33
N VAL A 241 -8.78 5.40 -7.61
CA VAL A 241 -7.42 5.63 -8.10
C VAL A 241 -7.46 6.76 -9.12
N ASP A 242 -6.74 7.85 -8.84
CA ASP A 242 -6.53 8.95 -9.78
C ASP A 242 -5.19 8.74 -10.49
N VAL A 243 -5.28 8.20 -11.70
CA VAL A 243 -4.18 7.64 -12.46
C VAL A 243 -3.25 8.76 -12.94
N PHE A 244 -2.06 8.84 -12.33
CA PHE A 244 -1.03 9.84 -12.65
C PHE A 244 -0.13 9.43 -13.85
N ALA A 245 -0.10 8.16 -14.23
CA ALA A 245 0.66 7.58 -15.34
C ALA A 245 0.09 6.18 -15.66
N ALA A 246 0.64 5.38 -16.56
CA ALA A 246 0.13 4.03 -16.77
C ALA A 246 0.22 3.15 -15.50
N THR A 247 -0.94 2.80 -14.93
CA THR A 247 -1.06 1.95 -13.73
C THR A 247 -1.80 0.65 -14.04
N LYS A 248 -1.43 -0.43 -13.37
CA LYS A 248 -2.12 -1.71 -13.51
C LYS A 248 -2.62 -2.12 -12.14
N VAL A 249 -3.88 -2.54 -12.00
CA VAL A 249 -4.26 -3.34 -10.83
C VAL A 249 -3.36 -4.53 -10.85
N CYS A 250 -2.58 -4.70 -9.78
CA CYS A 250 -1.71 -5.86 -9.71
C CYS A 250 -2.66 -7.05 -9.87
N PRO A 251 -2.58 -7.84 -10.96
CA PRO A 251 -3.24 -9.12 -10.91
C PRO A 251 -2.69 -9.75 -9.65
N ASP A 252 -3.58 -10.22 -8.80
CA ASP A 252 -3.24 -11.22 -7.79
C ASP A 252 -2.59 -12.32 -8.62
N CYS A 253 -1.28 -12.25 -8.84
CA CYS A 253 -0.62 -13.22 -9.69
C CYS A 253 -0.78 -14.50 -8.86
N PRO A 254 -1.63 -15.47 -9.29
CA PRO A 254 -2.05 -16.60 -8.45
C PRO A 254 -0.86 -17.46 -8.05
N VAL A 255 0.24 -17.27 -8.77
CA VAL A 255 1.56 -17.73 -8.44
C VAL A 255 2.02 -16.96 -7.21
N SER A 256 1.54 -17.32 -6.02
CA SER A 256 2.31 -17.21 -4.77
C SER A 256 3.81 -17.29 -5.10
N SER A 257 4.68 -16.50 -4.47
CA SER A 257 6.12 -16.50 -4.85
C SER A 257 6.62 -17.95 -5.00
N LEU A 258 7.58 -18.24 -5.89
CA LEU A 258 8.07 -19.62 -6.04
C LEU A 258 8.42 -20.20 -4.66
N GLN A 259 8.96 -19.38 -3.77
CA GLN A 259 9.18 -19.69 -2.36
C GLN A 259 7.88 -20.07 -1.60
N THR A 260 6.81 -19.29 -1.70
CA THR A 260 5.50 -19.59 -1.11
C THR A 260 4.86 -20.85 -1.71
N LEU A 261 4.96 -21.07 -3.03
CA LEU A 261 4.47 -22.30 -3.67
C LEU A 261 5.27 -23.52 -3.26
N CYS A 262 6.60 -23.42 -3.25
CA CYS A 262 7.48 -24.47 -2.77
C CYS A 262 7.18 -24.80 -1.31
N ARG A 263 6.94 -23.80 -0.45
CA ARG A 263 6.52 -24.04 0.95
C ARG A 263 5.22 -24.82 1.02
N LYS A 264 4.16 -24.36 0.34
CA LYS A 264 2.86 -25.04 0.32
C LYS A 264 2.99 -26.47 -0.22
N ALA A 265 3.79 -26.68 -1.26
CA ALA A 265 4.06 -28.00 -1.83
C ALA A 265 4.79 -28.91 -0.84
N VAL A 266 5.81 -28.40 -0.14
CA VAL A 266 6.56 -29.14 0.90
C VAL A 266 5.65 -29.50 2.08
N GLN A 267 4.88 -28.54 2.60
CA GLN A 267 3.95 -28.75 3.71
C GLN A 267 2.84 -29.75 3.35
N LYS A 268 2.36 -29.75 2.10
CA LYS A 268 1.35 -30.72 1.63
C LYS A 268 1.86 -32.17 1.64
N HIS A 269 3.15 -32.39 1.44
CA HIS A 269 3.74 -33.74 1.40
C HIS A 269 4.43 -34.14 2.70
N ILE A 270 4.42 -33.26 3.71
CA ILE A 270 5.04 -33.52 5.01
C ILE A 270 3.99 -33.66 6.09
N ILE A 271 3.89 -34.88 6.61
CA ILE A 271 2.87 -35.31 7.58
C ILE A 271 3.08 -34.65 8.96
N HIS A 272 4.33 -34.31 9.32
CA HIS A 272 4.65 -33.74 10.62
C HIS A 272 5.70 -32.62 10.53
N ARG A 273 5.51 -31.52 11.26
CA ARG A 273 6.40 -30.32 11.20
C ARG A 273 7.87 -30.63 11.53
N THR A 274 8.12 -31.63 12.36
CA THR A 274 9.46 -32.13 12.69
C THR A 274 10.13 -32.86 11.53
N ALA A 275 9.37 -33.39 10.57
CA ALA A 275 9.93 -34.04 9.39
C ALA A 275 10.61 -33.03 8.43
N ILE A 276 10.36 -31.73 8.59
CA ILE A 276 11.05 -30.66 7.84
C ILE A 276 12.54 -30.60 8.22
N ASP A 277 12.91 -30.97 9.46
CA ASP A 277 14.32 -30.98 9.89
C ASP A 277 15.20 -31.94 9.08
N TRP A 278 14.56 -32.99 8.56
CA TRP A 278 15.21 -34.07 7.84
C TRP A 278 15.34 -33.79 6.33
N LEU A 279 14.77 -32.68 5.85
CA LEU A 279 14.98 -32.24 4.48
C LEU A 279 16.42 -31.72 4.30
N ALA A 280 17.01 -32.01 3.15
CA ALA A 280 18.28 -31.43 2.72
C ALA A 280 18.11 -29.96 2.25
N LEU A 281 17.48 -29.14 3.09
CA LEU A 281 17.28 -27.71 2.86
C LEU A 281 18.18 -26.88 3.81
N PRO A 282 18.62 -25.68 3.41
CA PRO A 282 19.23 -24.71 4.32
C PRO A 282 18.33 -24.40 5.52
N ASP A 283 18.92 -24.11 6.68
CA ASP A 283 18.17 -23.91 7.94
C ASP A 283 17.17 -22.74 7.87
N ALA A 284 17.51 -21.68 7.12
CA ALA A 284 16.59 -20.57 6.87
C ALA A 284 15.31 -21.02 6.13
N LEU A 285 15.42 -21.94 5.18
CA LEU A 285 14.27 -22.50 4.46
C LEU A 285 13.50 -23.52 5.32
N LYS A 286 14.19 -24.28 6.18
CA LYS A 286 13.52 -25.14 7.17
C LYS A 286 12.69 -24.31 8.15
N HIS A 287 13.25 -23.23 8.67
CA HIS A 287 12.55 -22.30 9.56
C HIS A 287 11.33 -21.70 8.87
N TYR A 288 11.51 -21.17 7.65
CA TYR A 288 10.44 -20.65 6.82
C TYR A 288 9.31 -21.66 6.60
N CYS A 289 9.64 -22.89 6.19
CA CYS A 289 8.65 -23.95 5.98
C CYS A 289 7.95 -24.40 7.25
N LYS A 290 8.56 -24.21 8.42
CA LYS A 290 7.98 -24.57 9.70
C LYS A 290 7.09 -23.45 10.23
N TYR A 291 7.59 -22.23 10.33
CA TYR A 291 7.05 -21.19 11.20
C TYR A 291 6.33 -20.04 10.47
N GLU A 292 6.36 -20.01 9.14
CA GLU A 292 5.76 -18.95 8.31
C GLU A 292 4.78 -19.48 7.24
#